data_AF-A0A222K961-F1
#
_entry.id   AF-A0A222K961-F1
#
_cell.length_a   1.000
_cell.length_b   1.000
_cell.length_c   1.000
_cell.angle_alpha   90.00
_cell.angle_beta   90.00
_cell.angle_gamma   90.00
#
_symmetry.space_group_name_H-M   'P 1'
#
loop_
_entity.id
_entity.type
_entity.pdbx_description
1 polymer ?
#
loop_
_entity_poly.entity_id
_entity_poly.type
_entity_poly.pdbx_seq_one_letter_code
_entity_poly.pdbx_strand_id
1 'polypeptide(L)'
;MKCVRALRFLALSLAAVALVAGSVSASAPGGRCTCRHRDGAKYELGQTACIRIGDISYLARCEMNLNVTTWKRLQDGCPTAGLAVTIVPSAPIP
;
A
#
# COMPACT_ATOMS: atom_id res chain seq x y z
N MET A 1 -19.05 0.64 49.56
CA MET A 1 -19.64 0.85 48.21
C MET A 1 -19.02 1.98 47.39
N LYS A 2 -18.47 3.06 48.00
CA LYS A 2 -17.82 4.16 47.26
C LYS A 2 -16.40 3.81 46.75
N CYS A 3 -15.60 3.07 47.51
CA CYS A 3 -14.24 2.69 47.09
C CYS A 3 -14.21 1.75 45.87
N VAL A 4 -15.17 0.82 45.76
CA VAL A 4 -15.26 -0.12 44.62
C VAL A 4 -15.57 0.61 43.30
N ARG A 5 -16.36 1.70 43.35
CA ARG A 5 -16.63 2.54 42.18
C ARG A 5 -15.38 3.32 41.76
N ALA A 6 -14.65 3.90 42.72
CA ALA A 6 -13.40 4.60 42.45
C ALA A 6 -12.33 3.69 41.81
N LEU A 7 -12.17 2.46 42.31
CA LEU A 7 -11.24 1.49 41.72
C LEU A 7 -11.64 1.05 40.30
N ARG A 8 -12.94 0.90 40.02
CA ARG A 8 -13.43 0.57 38.66
C ARG A 8 -13.21 1.71 37.68
N PHE A 9 -13.42 2.96 38.10
CA PHE A 9 -13.13 4.13 37.27
C PHE A 9 -11.63 4.28 36.99
N LEU A 10 -10.78 4.04 37.99
CA LEU A 10 -9.32 4.12 37.83
C LEU A 10 -8.78 3.04 36.86
N ALA A 11 -9.32 1.82 36.94
CA ALA A 11 -8.97 0.73 36.03
C ALA A 11 -9.44 0.98 34.59
N LEU A 12 -10.60 1.65 34.41
CA LEU A 12 -11.12 1.98 33.08
C LEU A 12 -10.29 3.07 32.38
N SER A 13 -9.72 4.02 33.15
CA SER A 13 -8.87 5.09 32.61
C SER A 13 -7.47 4.63 32.19
N LEU A 14 -6.92 3.55 32.76
CA LEU A 14 -5.58 3.08 32.42
C LEU A 14 -5.52 2.28 31.11
N ALA A 15 -6.66 1.78 30.61
CA ALA A 15 -6.70 0.94 29.40
C ALA A 15 -6.76 1.74 28.08
N ALA A 16 -6.99 3.06 28.12
CA ALA A 16 -7.27 3.85 26.93
C ALA A 16 -6.01 4.46 26.25
N VAL A 17 -4.83 4.38 26.86
CA VAL A 17 -3.59 5.00 26.36
C VAL A 17 -2.59 3.93 25.92
N ALA A 18 -2.93 3.13 24.91
CA ALA A 18 -2.00 2.09 24.41
C ALA A 18 -1.98 1.88 22.89
N LEU A 19 -2.64 2.72 22.07
CA LEU A 19 -2.73 2.45 20.62
C LEU A 19 -2.44 3.66 19.72
N VAL A 20 -1.27 4.28 19.88
CA VAL A 20 -0.73 5.11 18.78
C VAL A 20 0.77 4.91 18.60
N ALA A 21 1.18 3.64 18.42
CA ALA A 21 2.42 3.36 17.70
C ALA A 21 2.11 3.33 16.20
N GLY A 22 1.81 4.51 15.64
CA GLY A 22 1.77 4.69 14.20
C GLY A 22 3.18 4.45 13.66
N SER A 23 3.35 3.43 12.83
CA SER A 23 4.59 3.19 12.11
C SER A 23 4.85 4.35 11.15
N VAL A 24 5.60 5.37 11.63
CA VAL A 24 6.29 6.30 10.73
C VAL A 24 7.29 5.46 9.96
N SER A 25 6.94 5.13 8.72
CA SER A 25 7.91 4.68 7.74
C SER A 25 8.81 5.87 7.47
N ALA A 26 9.95 5.92 8.18
CA ALA A 26 11.00 6.87 7.90
C ALA A 26 11.55 6.59 6.50
N SER A 27 10.98 7.23 5.48
CA SER A 27 11.65 7.38 4.20
C SER A 27 12.87 8.26 4.46
N ALA A 28 14.03 7.62 4.64
CA ALA A 28 15.29 8.27 4.91
C ALA A 28 15.54 9.42 3.90
N PRO A 29 16.05 10.58 4.34
CA PRO A 29 16.37 11.69 3.46
C PRO A 29 17.71 11.44 2.75
N GLY A 30 17.77 10.37 1.95
CA GLY A 30 18.70 10.25 0.82
C GLY A 30 17.85 10.49 -0.42
N GLY A 31 18.25 11.43 -1.28
CA GLY A 31 17.43 12.03 -2.34
C GLY A 31 16.41 11.06 -2.97
N ARG A 32 15.15 11.50 -3.13
CA ARG A 32 14.01 10.65 -3.54
C ARG A 32 14.29 9.88 -4.83
N CYS A 33 14.89 8.71 -4.68
CA CYS A 33 15.25 7.79 -5.73
C CYS A 33 13.97 7.14 -6.23
N THR A 34 13.48 7.64 -7.36
CA THR A 34 12.27 7.15 -8.03
C THR A 34 12.64 6.55 -9.38
N CYS A 35 11.89 5.54 -9.80
CA CYS A 35 11.91 5.09 -11.18
C CYS A 35 11.01 6.01 -12.01
N ARG A 36 11.45 6.35 -13.22
CA ARG A 36 10.68 7.17 -14.14
C ARG A 36 10.03 6.29 -15.20
N HIS A 37 8.74 6.49 -15.41
CA HIS A 37 8.01 5.83 -16.47
C HIS A 37 8.01 6.68 -17.75
N ARG A 38 7.61 6.08 -18.88
CA ARG A 38 7.67 6.72 -20.20
C ARG A 38 6.79 7.98 -20.29
N ASP A 39 5.66 7.99 -19.58
CA ASP A 39 4.77 9.15 -19.46
C ASP A 39 5.31 10.26 -18.54
N GLY A 40 6.44 10.03 -17.86
CA GLY A 40 7.04 10.96 -16.92
C GLY A 40 6.59 10.79 -15.47
N ALA A 41 5.66 9.88 -15.18
CA ALA A 41 5.30 9.52 -13.82
C ALA A 41 6.50 8.94 -13.07
N LYS A 42 6.54 9.26 -11.78
CA LYS A 42 7.56 8.79 -10.84
C LYS A 42 6.97 7.69 -9.97
N TYR A 43 7.73 6.62 -9.83
CA TYR A 43 7.38 5.46 -9.01
C TYR A 43 8.45 5.31 -7.92
N GLU A 44 7.99 5.19 -6.68
CA GLU A 44 8.80 4.87 -5.51
C GLU A 44 9.30 3.42 -5.56
N LEU A 45 10.35 3.14 -4.78
CA LEU A 45 10.88 1.80 -4.62
C LEU A 45 9.78 0.82 -4.16
N GLY A 46 9.75 -0.36 -4.77
CA GLY A 46 8.76 -1.40 -4.53
C GLY A 46 7.47 -1.26 -5.36
N GLN A 47 7.17 -0.09 -5.92
CA GLN A 47 6.00 0.08 -6.77
C GLN A 47 6.17 -0.66 -8.10
N THR A 48 5.04 -1.11 -8.64
CA THR A 48 4.99 -1.84 -9.91
C THR A 48 4.28 -1.01 -10.97
N ALA A 49 4.81 -1.05 -12.19
CA ALA A 49 4.24 -0.38 -13.33
C ALA A 49 4.31 -1.28 -14.56
N CYS A 50 3.40 -1.04 -15.49
CA CYS A 50 3.40 -1.72 -16.76
C CYS A 50 4.18 -0.93 -17.79
N ILE A 51 5.32 -1.49 -18.22
CA ILE A 51 6.24 -0.84 -19.14
C ILE A 51 5.96 -1.34 -20.55
N ARG A 52 5.79 -0.41 -21.49
CA ARG A 52 5.60 -0.71 -22.91
C ARG A 52 6.69 -0.11 -23.77
N ILE A 53 7.43 -0.97 -24.47
CA ILE A 53 8.52 -0.62 -25.38
C ILE A 53 8.18 -1.22 -26.74
N GLY A 54 7.71 -0.38 -27.66
CA GLY A 54 7.19 -0.83 -28.96
C GLY A 54 5.99 -1.77 -28.78
N ASP A 55 6.13 -2.98 -29.32
CA ASP A 55 5.11 -4.03 -29.25
C ASP A 55 5.14 -4.85 -27.95
N ILE A 56 6.24 -4.77 -27.19
CA ILE A 56 6.43 -5.55 -25.98
C ILE A 56 5.89 -4.79 -24.78
N SER A 57 5.06 -5.46 -23.99
CA SER A 57 4.61 -5.00 -22.68
C SER A 57 4.99 -6.00 -21.61
N TYR A 58 5.45 -5.51 -20.46
CA TYR A 58 5.80 -6.35 -19.32
C TYR A 58 5.57 -5.60 -18.01
N LEU A 59 5.23 -6.35 -16.96
CA LEU A 59 5.12 -5.82 -15.61
C LEU A 59 6.53 -5.69 -15.02
N ALA A 60 6.84 -4.52 -14.47
CA ALA A 60 8.11 -4.27 -13.81
C ALA A 60 7.90 -3.68 -12.42
N ARG A 61 8.87 -3.91 -11.52
CA ARG A 61 8.96 -3.29 -10.20
C ARG A 61 10.13 -2.31 -10.17
N CYS A 62 9.92 -1.15 -9.55
CA CYS A 62 10.99 -0.23 -9.23
C CYS A 62 11.82 -0.81 -8.09
N GLU A 63 13.08 -1.11 -8.35
CA GLU A 63 14.01 -1.64 -7.34
C GLU A 63 15.30 -0.81 -7.32
N MET A 64 16.02 -0.89 -6.20
CA MET A 64 17.36 -0.32 -6.07
C MET A 64 18.37 -1.42 -6.36
N ASN A 65 19.21 -1.25 -7.38
CA ASN A 65 20.32 -2.14 -7.66
C ASN A 65 21.61 -1.33 -7.70
N LEU A 66 22.63 -1.71 -6.93
CA LEU A 66 23.92 -1.00 -6.87
C LEU A 66 23.78 0.52 -6.65
N ASN A 67 22.88 0.94 -5.75
CA ASN A 67 22.60 2.36 -5.45
C ASN A 67 21.99 3.17 -6.61
N VAL A 68 21.45 2.51 -7.64
CA VAL A 68 20.66 3.15 -8.71
C VAL A 68 19.26 2.55 -8.80
N THR A 69 18.26 3.38 -9.11
CA THR A 69 16.90 2.91 -9.38
C THR A 69 16.83 2.24 -10.74
N THR A 70 16.25 1.04 -10.77
CA THR A 70 16.10 0.25 -12.00
C THR A 70 14.74 -0.41 -12.06
N TRP A 71 14.28 -0.66 -13.28
CA TRP A 71 13.05 -1.41 -13.54
C TRP A 71 13.38 -2.89 -13.65
N LYS A 72 13.01 -3.68 -12.66
CA LYS A 72 13.11 -5.14 -12.72
C LYS A 72 11.85 -5.74 -13.32
N ARG A 73 12.00 -6.51 -14.40
CA ARG A 73 10.91 -7.28 -14.99
C ARG A 73 10.43 -8.34 -13.99
N LEU A 74 9.11 -8.38 -13.75
CA LEU A 74 8.46 -9.39 -12.93
C LEU A 74 7.82 -10.49 -13.77
N GLN A 75 7.10 -10.11 -14.83
CA GLN A 75 6.42 -11.03 -15.74
C GLN A 75 6.20 -10.37 -17.10
N ASP A 76 6.00 -11.19 -18.12
CA ASP A 76 5.59 -10.74 -19.44
C ASP A 76 4.09 -10.39 -19.45
N GLY A 77 3.74 -9.36 -20.22
CA GLY A 77 2.39 -8.81 -20.23
C GLY A 77 2.01 -8.03 -18.97
N CYS A 78 0.82 -7.44 -19.01
CA CYS A 78 0.27 -6.59 -17.97
C CYS A 78 -0.94 -7.23 -17.30
N PRO A 79 -0.99 -7.32 -15.96
CA PRO A 79 -2.17 -7.83 -15.28
C PRO A 79 -3.34 -6.88 -15.54
N THR A 80 -4.44 -7.43 -16.05
CA THR A 80 -5.70 -6.71 -16.26
C THR A 80 -6.68 -7.15 -15.20
N ALA A 81 -7.21 -6.22 -14.41
CA ALA A 81 -8.28 -6.52 -13.47
C ALA A 81 -9.57 -6.80 -14.26
N GLY A 82 -10.00 -8.06 -14.29
CA GLY A 82 -11.33 -8.43 -14.77
C GLY A 82 -12.36 -8.11 -13.69
N LEU A 83 -13.23 -7.13 -13.92
CA LEU A 83 -14.42 -6.94 -13.09
C LEU A 83 -15.37 -8.11 -13.38
N ALA A 84 -15.35 -9.14 -12.54
CA ALA A 84 -16.42 -10.12 -12.53
C ALA A 84 -17.68 -9.40 -12.01
N VAL A 85 -18.51 -8.91 -12.94
CA VAL A 85 -19.83 -8.38 -12.61
C VAL A 85 -20.70 -9.56 -12.19
N THR A 86 -20.67 -9.89 -10.90
CA THR A 86 -21.66 -10.79 -10.31
C THR A 86 -22.96 -10.02 -10.22
N ILE A 87 -23.81 -10.20 -11.22
CA ILE A 87 -25.21 -9.77 -11.19
C ILE A 87 -25.92 -10.61 -10.13
N VAL A 88 -25.96 -10.12 -8.88
CA VAL A 88 -26.84 -10.71 -7.85
C VAL A 88 -28.21 -10.06 -8.03
N PRO A 89 -29.26 -10.79 -8.44
CA PRO A 89 -30.60 -10.23 -8.48
C PRO A 89 -31.05 -9.92 -7.06
N SER A 90 -31.23 -8.62 -6.75
CA SER A 90 -31.76 -8.14 -5.48
C SER A 90 -33.23 -8.54 -5.37
N ALA A 91 -33.55 -9.50 -4.50
CA ALA A 91 -34.93 -9.80 -4.13
C ALA A 91 -35.57 -8.59 -3.41
N PRO A 92 -36.88 -8.32 -3.61
CA PRO A 92 -37.56 -7.26 -2.89
C PRO A 92 -37.69 -7.62 -1.40
N ILE A 93 -37.35 -6.65 -0.53
CA ILE A 93 -37.56 -6.71 0.92
C ILE A 93 -39.05 -6.46 1.19
N PRO A 94 -39.73 -7.24 2.05
CA PRO A 94 -41.17 -7.07 2.35
C PRO A 94 -41.49 -5.77 3.09
#